data_AF-A0A924VEZ0-F1
#
_entry.id   AF-A0A924VEZ0-F1
#
_cell.length_a   1.000
_cell.length_b   1.000
_cell.length_c   1.000
_cell.angle_alpha   90.00
_cell.angle_beta   90.00
_cell.angle_gamma   90.00
#
_symmetry.space_group_name_H-M   'P 1'
#
loop_
_entity.id
_entity.type
_entity.pdbx_description
1 polymer ?
#
loop_
_entity_poly.entity_id
_entity_poly.type
_entity_poly.pdbx_seq_one_letter_code
_entity_poly.pdbx_strand_id
1 'polypeptide(L)'
;MKTRAVTGFFFVGVMLASVLLGAYAFTLFFLILSGLCTEEFYRLVTTAEVKPQKRWGLALVISIFLPLSMYFFQGEPLINMLICVPITIMIIVAELYRKHSNPFHNISYTIFGVLFSAVPFCFFYATAFIDGTYSFHYPLAFLLLLWSSDTGAYLFGTMLGKHRLFERHSPKKSWEGFAGGMFTSLLAAFIISIYFDELSLIQWFGMAVIIVTAGTLGDLSESMLKRSLSTKDSGSLLPGHGGLLDRFDGLLLAAPLVFVYLQFVQTF
;
A
#
# COMPACT_ATOMS: atom_id res chain seq x y z
N MET A 1 -17.16 -13.40 15.58
CA MET A 1 -15.77 -13.17 16.05
C MET A 1 -14.80 -14.24 15.53
N LYS A 2 -15.10 -15.54 15.63
CA LYS A 2 -14.23 -16.63 15.13
C LYS A 2 -13.84 -16.49 13.64
N THR A 3 -14.81 -16.28 12.74
CA THR A 3 -14.55 -16.12 11.29
C THR A 3 -13.60 -14.97 10.97
N ARG A 4 -13.71 -13.86 11.71
CA ARG A 4 -12.84 -12.68 11.55
C ARG A 4 -11.40 -13.03 11.95
N ALA A 5 -11.19 -13.56 13.15
CA ALA A 5 -9.84 -13.90 13.63
C ALA A 5 -9.14 -14.89 12.69
N VAL A 6 -9.88 -15.88 12.18
CA VAL A 6 -9.34 -16.89 11.25
C VAL A 6 -8.92 -16.26 9.92
N THR A 7 -9.76 -15.43 9.28
CA THR A 7 -9.37 -14.78 8.02
C THR A 7 -8.17 -13.86 8.18
N GLY A 8 -8.11 -13.09 9.28
CA GLY A 8 -6.97 -12.22 9.56
C GLY A 8 -5.68 -13.00 9.80
N PHE A 9 -5.74 -14.11 10.54
CA PHE A 9 -4.60 -14.98 10.80
C PHE A 9 -4.04 -15.60 9.51
N PHE A 10 -4.91 -16.18 8.66
CA PHE A 10 -4.47 -16.73 7.38
C PHE A 10 -3.89 -15.65 6.47
N PHE A 11 -4.49 -14.46 6.45
CA PHE A 11 -3.99 -13.35 5.64
C PHE A 11 -2.58 -12.92 6.05
N VAL A 12 -2.34 -12.71 7.35
CA VAL A 12 -1.01 -12.41 7.90
C VAL A 12 -0.02 -13.53 7.58
N GLY A 13 -0.43 -14.79 7.74
CA GLY A 13 0.39 -15.95 7.43
C GLY A 13 0.80 -16.03 5.95
N VAL A 14 -0.14 -15.81 5.03
CA VAL A 14 0.15 -15.79 3.58
C VAL A 14 1.06 -14.64 3.21
N MET A 15 0.86 -13.46 3.79
CA MET A 15 1.73 -12.32 3.51
C MET A 15 3.15 -12.55 4.04
N LEU A 16 3.32 -13.03 5.28
CA LEU A 16 4.63 -13.38 5.81
C LEU A 16 5.27 -14.50 4.98
N ALA A 17 4.51 -15.52 4.57
CA ALA A 17 5.01 -16.56 3.68
C ALA A 17 5.48 -15.98 2.34
N SER A 18 4.76 -15.03 1.74
CA SER A 18 5.21 -14.39 0.49
C SER A 18 6.55 -13.66 0.65
N VAL A 19 6.79 -13.04 1.82
CA VAL A 19 8.05 -12.34 2.12
C VAL A 19 9.17 -13.33 2.42
N LEU A 20 8.88 -14.44 3.09
CA LEU A 20 9.91 -15.39 3.56
C LEU A 20 10.26 -16.48 2.54
N LEU A 21 9.37 -16.83 1.60
CA LEU A 21 9.58 -17.91 0.61
C LEU A 21 10.46 -17.49 -0.58
N GLY A 22 10.91 -16.23 -0.63
CA GLY A 22 11.84 -15.72 -1.63
C GLY A 22 11.21 -14.89 -2.74
N ALA A 23 12.07 -14.40 -3.63
CA ALA A 23 11.74 -13.40 -4.65
C ALA A 23 10.52 -13.77 -5.50
N TYR A 24 10.46 -14.99 -6.05
CA TYR A 24 9.35 -15.40 -6.94
C TYR A 24 8.00 -15.41 -6.24
N ALA A 25 7.95 -15.89 -4.99
CA ALA A 25 6.72 -15.91 -4.20
C ALA A 25 6.26 -14.49 -3.87
N PHE A 26 7.20 -13.62 -3.49
CA PHE A 26 6.96 -12.21 -3.21
C PHE A 26 6.43 -11.46 -4.44
N THR A 27 7.06 -11.62 -5.61
CA THR A 27 6.63 -11.02 -6.88
C THR A 27 5.23 -11.46 -7.27
N LEU A 28 4.95 -12.77 -7.24
CA LEU A 28 3.65 -13.30 -7.61
C LEU A 28 2.55 -12.78 -6.68
N PHE A 29 2.83 -12.76 -5.37
CA PHE A 29 1.89 -12.26 -4.38
C PHE A 29 1.56 -10.78 -4.60
N PHE A 30 2.57 -9.91 -4.71
CA PHE A 30 2.34 -8.47 -4.88
C PHE A 30 1.78 -8.09 -6.25
N LEU A 31 2.05 -8.87 -7.30
CA LEU A 31 1.38 -8.71 -8.60
C LEU A 31 -0.12 -8.97 -8.49
N ILE A 32 -0.50 -10.10 -7.88
CA ILE A 32 -1.91 -10.47 -7.68
C ILE A 32 -2.58 -9.46 -6.75
N LEU A 33 -1.93 -9.10 -5.64
CA LEU A 33 -2.44 -8.16 -4.66
C LEU A 33 -2.73 -6.79 -5.29
N SER A 34 -1.79 -6.28 -6.10
CA SER A 34 -1.95 -5.00 -6.81
C SER A 34 -3.15 -5.03 -7.75
N GLY A 35 -3.35 -6.14 -8.48
CA GLY A 35 -4.51 -6.34 -9.34
C GLY A 35 -5.83 -6.38 -8.55
N LEU A 36 -5.89 -7.14 -7.46
CA LEU A 36 -7.08 -7.28 -6.62
C LEU A 36 -7.48 -5.96 -5.95
N CYS A 37 -6.51 -5.23 -5.36
CA CYS A 37 -6.74 -3.92 -4.76
C CYS A 37 -7.22 -2.90 -5.80
N THR A 38 -6.67 -2.94 -7.02
CA THR A 38 -7.10 -2.07 -8.12
C THR A 38 -8.51 -2.41 -8.59
N GLU A 39 -8.86 -3.70 -8.66
CA GLU A 39 -10.21 -4.11 -8.98
C GLU A 39 -11.22 -3.67 -7.90
N GLU A 40 -10.86 -3.83 -6.63
CA GLU A 40 -11.65 -3.37 -5.49
C GLU A 40 -11.85 -1.85 -5.54
N PHE A 41 -10.80 -1.09 -5.79
CA PHE A 41 -10.87 0.35 -6.01
C PHE A 41 -11.87 0.68 -7.13
N TYR A 42 -11.78 0.02 -8.28
CA TYR A 42 -12.73 0.27 -9.38
C TYR A 42 -14.15 -0.10 -9.02
N ARG A 43 -14.39 -1.17 -8.26
CA ARG A 43 -15.73 -1.51 -7.78
C ARG A 43 -16.26 -0.43 -6.83
N LEU A 44 -15.41 0.11 -5.96
CA LEU A 44 -15.76 1.16 -5.01
C LEU A 44 -16.19 2.47 -5.70
N VAL A 45 -15.44 2.92 -6.72
CA VAL A 45 -15.71 4.19 -7.41
C VAL A 45 -16.74 4.07 -8.55
N THR A 46 -17.15 2.85 -8.92
CA THR A 46 -18.14 2.67 -10.00
C THR A 46 -19.52 3.12 -9.50
N THR A 47 -20.08 4.14 -10.15
CA THR A 47 -21.42 4.67 -9.89
C THR A 47 -22.24 4.70 -11.19
N ALA A 48 -23.46 5.24 -11.13
CA ALA A 48 -24.26 5.45 -12.34
C ALA A 48 -23.55 6.41 -13.34
N GLU A 49 -22.80 7.38 -12.82
CA GLU A 49 -22.15 8.45 -13.58
C GLU A 49 -20.68 8.15 -13.93
N VAL A 50 -20.01 7.30 -13.14
CA VAL A 50 -18.58 6.98 -13.27
C VAL A 50 -18.39 5.49 -13.49
N LYS A 51 -17.73 5.13 -14.60
CA LYS A 51 -17.46 3.75 -15.00
C LYS A 51 -15.99 3.61 -15.44
N PRO A 52 -15.06 3.33 -14.50
CA PRO A 52 -13.64 3.14 -14.83
C PRO A 52 -13.43 1.98 -15.81
N GLN A 53 -12.37 2.07 -16.62
CA GLN A 53 -11.99 1.06 -17.59
C GLN A 53 -11.22 -0.08 -16.93
N LYS A 54 -11.91 -0.96 -16.21
CA LYS A 54 -11.29 -2.03 -15.40
C LYS A 54 -10.22 -2.84 -16.14
N ARG A 55 -10.51 -3.28 -17.37
CA ARG A 55 -9.59 -4.09 -18.18
C ARG A 55 -8.29 -3.35 -18.52
N TRP A 56 -8.40 -2.11 -18.98
CA TRP A 56 -7.24 -1.29 -19.31
C TRP A 56 -6.47 -0.84 -18.07
N GLY A 57 -7.17 -0.59 -16.97
CA GLY A 57 -6.56 -0.34 -15.67
C GLY A 57 -5.72 -1.53 -15.17
N LEU A 58 -6.25 -2.75 -15.25
CA LEU A 58 -5.50 -3.97 -14.90
C LEU A 58 -4.33 -4.23 -15.86
N ALA A 59 -4.53 -3.97 -17.16
CA ALA A 59 -3.43 -4.03 -18.13
C ALA A 59 -2.32 -3.02 -17.78
N LEU A 60 -2.67 -1.82 -17.29
CA LEU A 60 -1.71 -0.83 -16.85
C LEU A 60 -0.92 -1.30 -15.62
N VAL A 61 -1.58 -1.93 -14.64
CA VAL A 61 -0.89 -2.57 -13.48
C VAL A 61 0.15 -3.58 -13.96
N ILE A 62 -0.25 -4.51 -14.84
CA ILE A 62 0.65 -5.54 -15.38
C ILE A 62 1.81 -4.90 -16.16
N SER A 63 1.52 -3.87 -16.95
CA SER A 63 2.52 -3.16 -17.77
C SER A 63 3.57 -2.40 -16.93
N ILE A 64 3.27 -2.08 -15.68
CA ILE A 64 4.22 -1.45 -14.75
C ILE A 64 4.96 -2.53 -13.95
N PHE A 65 4.22 -3.49 -13.38
CA PHE A 65 4.77 -4.44 -12.43
C PHE A 65 5.68 -5.50 -13.10
N LEU A 66 5.34 -5.99 -14.29
CA LEU A 66 6.16 -7.00 -14.96
C LEU A 66 7.54 -6.46 -15.38
N PRO A 67 7.67 -5.32 -16.08
CA PRO A 67 8.99 -4.77 -16.39
C PRO A 67 9.79 -4.41 -15.13
N LEU A 68 9.14 -3.93 -14.06
CA LEU A 68 9.79 -3.72 -12.77
C LEU A 68 10.36 -5.02 -12.21
N SER A 69 9.61 -6.11 -12.26
CA SER A 69 10.11 -7.42 -11.82
C SER A 69 11.29 -7.88 -12.67
N MET A 70 11.22 -7.73 -13.99
CA MET A 70 12.31 -8.10 -14.90
C MET A 70 13.59 -7.29 -14.65
N TYR A 71 13.47 -5.99 -14.36
CA TYR A 71 14.59 -5.16 -13.94
C TYR A 71 15.30 -5.75 -12.72
N PHE A 72 14.56 -6.14 -11.69
CA PHE A 72 15.17 -6.70 -10.46
C PHE A 72 15.66 -8.15 -10.60
N PHE A 73 15.01 -9.01 -11.41
CA PHE A 73 15.45 -10.40 -11.57
C PHE A 73 16.58 -10.58 -12.58
N GLN A 74 16.57 -9.80 -13.66
CA GLN A 74 17.40 -10.05 -14.84
C GLN A 74 18.27 -8.84 -15.20
N GLY A 75 18.14 -7.71 -14.50
CA GLY A 75 18.85 -6.48 -14.86
C GLY A 75 18.37 -5.86 -16.17
N GLU A 76 17.16 -6.23 -16.62
CA GLU A 76 16.56 -5.70 -17.85
C GLU A 76 16.44 -4.17 -17.77
N PRO A 77 16.74 -3.42 -18.84
CA PRO A 77 16.81 -1.97 -18.78
C PRO A 77 15.45 -1.33 -18.44
N LEU A 78 15.49 -0.26 -17.64
CA LEU A 78 14.29 0.49 -17.23
C LEU A 78 13.45 1.02 -18.40
N ILE A 79 14.02 1.12 -19.62
CA ILE A 79 13.29 1.47 -20.83
C ILE A 79 12.11 0.52 -21.11
N ASN A 80 12.16 -0.72 -20.63
CA ASN A 80 11.05 -1.67 -20.76
C ASN A 80 9.78 -1.20 -20.02
N MET A 81 9.89 -0.29 -19.05
CA MET A 81 8.74 0.34 -18.40
C MET A 81 7.91 1.22 -19.35
N LEU A 82 8.47 1.66 -20.48
CA LEU A 82 7.76 2.49 -21.46
C LEU A 82 6.54 1.79 -22.07
N ILE A 83 6.38 0.47 -21.89
CA ILE A 83 5.16 -0.26 -22.26
C ILE A 83 3.90 0.25 -21.55
N CYS A 84 4.02 0.94 -20.40
CA CYS A 84 2.89 1.58 -19.74
C CYS A 84 2.32 2.78 -20.52
N VAL A 85 3.13 3.43 -21.37
CA VAL A 85 2.75 4.60 -22.18
C VAL A 85 1.67 4.26 -23.20
N PRO A 86 1.83 3.27 -24.11
CA PRO A 86 0.79 2.91 -25.05
C PRO A 86 -0.48 2.42 -24.35
N ILE A 87 -0.38 1.74 -23.20
CA ILE A 87 -1.56 1.33 -22.42
C ILE A 87 -2.31 2.55 -21.86
N THR A 88 -1.59 3.56 -21.37
CA THR A 88 -2.18 4.81 -20.90
C THR A 88 -2.86 5.57 -22.04
N ILE A 89 -2.24 5.61 -23.22
CA ILE A 89 -2.84 6.19 -24.43
C ILE A 89 -4.11 5.40 -24.82
N MET A 90 -4.07 4.07 -24.75
CA MET A 90 -5.23 3.22 -25.05
C MET A 90 -6.40 3.44 -24.10
N ILE A 91 -6.17 3.78 -22.82
CA ILE A 91 -7.24 4.20 -21.90
C ILE A 91 -7.95 5.45 -22.46
N ILE A 92 -7.19 6.44 -22.93
CA ILE A 92 -7.77 7.68 -23.48
C ILE A 92 -8.53 7.39 -24.78
N VAL A 93 -7.89 6.66 -25.70
CA VAL A 93 -8.48 6.33 -27.01
C VAL A 93 -9.73 5.46 -26.86
N ALA A 94 -9.71 4.45 -25.99
CA ALA A 94 -10.86 3.58 -25.75
C ALA A 94 -12.07 4.35 -25.19
N GLU A 95 -11.85 5.41 -24.42
CA GLU A 95 -12.96 6.22 -23.89
C GLU A 95 -13.71 6.99 -24.98
N LEU A 96 -13.05 7.36 -26.09
CA LEU A 96 -13.70 8.03 -27.24
C LEU A 96 -14.88 7.22 -27.79
N TYR A 97 -14.83 5.89 -27.64
CA TYR A 97 -15.84 4.97 -28.15
C TYR A 97 -16.92 4.60 -27.11
N ARG A 98 -16.76 4.99 -25.83
CA ARG A 98 -17.62 4.50 -24.74
C ARG A 98 -18.94 5.25 -24.53
N LYS A 99 -19.21 6.32 -25.30
CA LYS A 99 -20.48 7.11 -25.28
C LYS A 99 -21.06 7.32 -23.87
N HIS A 100 -20.21 7.62 -22.88
CA HIS A 100 -20.62 7.91 -21.52
C HIS A 100 -20.73 9.42 -21.30
N SER A 101 -21.54 9.84 -20.32
CA SER A 101 -21.76 11.26 -19.99
C SER A 101 -20.51 11.94 -19.44
N ASN A 102 -19.63 11.19 -18.76
CA ASN A 102 -18.45 11.72 -18.06
C ASN A 102 -17.14 11.00 -18.46
N PRO A 103 -16.67 11.13 -19.72
CA PRO A 103 -15.51 10.38 -20.22
C PRO A 103 -14.22 10.70 -19.44
N PHE A 104 -13.97 11.97 -19.13
CA PHE A 104 -12.78 12.37 -18.38
C PHE A 104 -12.78 11.86 -16.93
N HIS A 105 -13.94 11.78 -16.27
CA HIS A 105 -14.03 11.15 -14.96
C HIS A 105 -13.65 9.67 -15.04
N ASN A 106 -14.12 8.95 -16.05
CA ASN A 106 -13.78 7.53 -16.25
C ASN A 106 -12.26 7.34 -16.44
N ILE A 107 -11.63 8.19 -17.26
CA ILE A 107 -10.16 8.17 -17.46
C ILE A 107 -9.45 8.47 -16.14
N SER A 108 -9.83 9.56 -15.45
CA SER A 108 -9.22 9.97 -14.19
C SER A 108 -9.31 8.87 -13.14
N TYR A 109 -10.48 8.27 -12.92
CA TYR A 109 -10.63 7.18 -11.95
C TYR A 109 -9.91 5.89 -12.37
N THR A 110 -9.73 5.64 -13.68
CA THR A 110 -8.93 4.51 -14.15
C THR A 110 -7.46 4.71 -13.81
N ILE A 111 -6.88 5.85 -14.18
CA ILE A 111 -5.46 6.13 -13.91
C ILE A 111 -5.21 6.29 -12.41
N PHE A 112 -6.09 7.03 -11.72
CA PHE A 112 -5.98 7.25 -10.28
C PHE A 112 -6.12 5.94 -9.50
N GLY A 113 -6.95 4.99 -9.93
CA GLY A 113 -6.99 3.66 -9.33
C GLY A 113 -5.63 2.99 -9.34
N VAL A 114 -4.96 2.92 -10.50
CA VAL A 114 -3.60 2.35 -10.59
C VAL A 114 -2.60 3.12 -9.71
N LEU A 115 -2.64 4.46 -9.77
CA LEU A 115 -1.73 5.31 -8.99
C LEU A 115 -1.93 5.13 -7.48
N PHE A 116 -3.18 5.03 -7.03
CA PHE A 116 -3.52 4.96 -5.62
C PHE A 116 -3.34 3.55 -5.05
N SER A 117 -3.71 2.50 -5.79
CA SER A 117 -3.75 1.14 -5.27
C SER A 117 -2.65 0.20 -5.77
N ALA A 118 -1.98 0.45 -6.90
CA ALA A 118 -0.96 -0.46 -7.43
C ALA A 118 0.47 0.10 -7.34
N VAL A 119 0.66 1.37 -7.69
CA VAL A 119 1.99 2.01 -7.67
C VAL A 119 2.65 1.93 -6.27
N PRO A 120 1.95 2.14 -5.14
CA PRO A 120 2.55 1.96 -3.83
C PRO A 120 3.07 0.55 -3.56
N PHE A 121 2.38 -0.48 -4.06
CA PHE A 121 2.86 -1.85 -3.95
C PHE A 121 4.10 -2.09 -4.81
N CYS A 122 4.27 -1.41 -5.95
CA CYS A 122 5.51 -1.43 -6.71
C CYS A 122 6.69 -0.89 -5.88
N PHE A 123 6.48 0.20 -5.13
CA PHE A 123 7.50 0.74 -4.23
C PHE A 123 7.78 -0.17 -3.04
N PHE A 124 6.76 -0.73 -2.42
CA PHE A 124 6.93 -1.73 -1.36
C PHE A 124 7.70 -2.94 -1.89
N TYR A 125 7.33 -3.44 -3.07
CA TYR A 125 8.03 -4.53 -3.74
C TYR A 125 9.51 -4.20 -3.98
N ALA A 126 9.81 -2.99 -4.44
CA ALA A 126 11.18 -2.54 -4.68
C ALA A 126 12.03 -2.46 -3.40
N THR A 127 11.44 -2.31 -2.21
CA THR A 127 12.20 -2.37 -0.94
C THR A 127 12.87 -3.72 -0.70
N ALA A 128 12.39 -4.80 -1.32
CA ALA A 128 13.00 -6.12 -1.20
C ALA A 128 14.30 -6.27 -2.02
N PHE A 129 14.64 -5.32 -2.88
CA PHE A 129 15.75 -5.42 -3.82
C PHE A 129 16.73 -4.24 -3.71
N ILE A 130 16.73 -3.57 -2.56
CA ILE A 130 17.57 -2.38 -2.31
C ILE A 130 19.05 -2.69 -2.53
N ASP A 131 19.54 -3.82 -2.00
CA ASP A 131 20.95 -4.24 -2.12
C ASP A 131 21.26 -4.96 -3.47
N GLY A 132 20.38 -4.82 -4.47
CA GLY A 132 20.50 -5.47 -5.78
C GLY A 132 20.16 -6.97 -5.81
N THR A 133 20.02 -7.61 -4.65
CA THR A 133 19.51 -8.97 -4.51
C THR A 133 18.28 -8.99 -3.61
N TYR A 134 17.48 -10.05 -3.71
CA TYR A 134 16.30 -10.19 -2.87
C TYR A 134 16.69 -10.35 -1.39
N SER A 135 16.25 -9.41 -0.56
CA SER A 135 16.30 -9.48 0.90
C SER A 135 14.90 -9.28 1.46
N PHE A 136 14.52 -10.17 2.37
CA PHE A 136 13.25 -10.08 3.06
C PHE A 136 13.29 -9.08 4.23
N HIS A 137 14.48 -8.56 4.60
CA HIS A 137 14.67 -7.77 5.82
C HIS A 137 13.91 -6.44 5.77
N TYR A 138 14.04 -5.63 4.72
CA TYR A 138 13.30 -4.37 4.62
C TYR A 138 11.78 -4.53 4.51
N PRO A 139 11.23 -5.43 3.65
CA PRO A 139 9.79 -5.67 3.62
C PRO A 139 9.25 -6.17 4.96
N LEU A 140 9.97 -7.08 5.62
CA LEU A 140 9.55 -7.62 6.92
C LEU A 140 9.59 -6.53 8.00
N ALA A 141 10.69 -5.76 8.08
CA ALA A 141 10.83 -4.65 9.00
C ALA A 141 9.72 -3.61 8.77
N PHE A 142 9.44 -3.24 7.53
CA PHE A 142 8.35 -2.33 7.18
C PHE A 142 7.01 -2.81 7.75
N LEU A 143 6.66 -4.08 7.52
CA LEU A 143 5.39 -4.65 8.00
C LEU A 143 5.33 -4.67 9.53
N LEU A 144 6.41 -5.08 10.19
CA LEU A 144 6.48 -5.11 11.66
C LEU A 144 6.37 -3.72 12.27
N LEU A 145 7.02 -2.71 11.67
CA LEU A 145 6.92 -1.32 12.12
C LEU A 145 5.50 -0.77 11.93
N LEU A 146 4.89 -0.99 10.76
CA LEU A 146 3.52 -0.56 10.47
C LEU A 146 2.52 -1.19 11.45
N TRP A 147 2.61 -2.50 11.66
CA TRP A 147 1.73 -3.21 12.60
C TRP A 147 1.96 -2.83 14.05
N SER A 148 3.20 -2.56 14.44
CA SER A 148 3.52 -2.05 15.77
C SER A 148 2.94 -0.65 15.98
N SER A 149 3.00 0.20 14.95
CA SER A 149 2.35 1.51 14.94
C SER A 149 0.83 1.39 15.09
N ASP A 150 0.17 0.55 14.30
CA ASP A 150 -1.29 0.37 14.37
C ASP A 150 -1.74 -0.16 15.74
N THR A 151 -0.98 -1.12 16.28
CA THR A 151 -1.25 -1.69 17.61
C THR A 151 -1.09 -0.64 18.70
N GLY A 152 0.01 0.12 18.68
CA GLY A 152 0.23 1.20 19.63
C GLY A 152 -0.83 2.30 19.52
N ALA A 153 -1.16 2.71 18.30
CA ALA A 153 -2.17 3.73 18.05
C ALA A 153 -3.54 3.31 18.56
N TYR A 154 -3.92 2.04 18.41
CA TYR A 154 -5.14 1.50 18.98
C TYR A 154 -5.11 1.47 20.51
N LEU A 155 -4.04 0.95 21.13
CA LEU A 155 -3.95 0.80 22.58
C LEU A 155 -3.93 2.18 23.28
N PHE A 156 -3.01 3.06 22.91
CA PHE A 156 -2.90 4.38 23.52
C PHE A 156 -4.07 5.29 23.12
N GLY A 157 -4.58 5.15 21.89
CA GLY A 157 -5.74 5.92 21.43
C GLY A 157 -7.03 5.56 22.18
N THR A 158 -7.22 4.30 22.56
CA THR A 158 -8.40 3.88 23.35
C THR A 158 -8.25 4.17 24.85
N MET A 159 -7.04 4.08 25.41
CA MET A 159 -6.80 4.32 26.83
C MET A 159 -6.68 5.81 27.18
N LEU A 160 -6.03 6.61 26.34
CA LEU A 160 -5.64 8.00 26.63
C LEU A 160 -6.23 9.01 25.65
N GLY A 161 -6.90 8.57 24.59
CA GLY A 161 -7.37 9.45 23.52
C GLY A 161 -8.36 10.50 24.00
N LYS A 162 -7.94 11.76 23.97
CA LYS A 162 -8.78 12.92 24.29
C LYS A 162 -8.87 13.88 23.11
N HIS A 163 -7.75 14.10 22.41
CA HIS A 163 -7.68 15.06 21.31
C HIS A 163 -7.79 14.37 19.97
N ARG A 164 -8.82 14.73 19.19
CA ARG A 164 -9.06 14.14 17.87
C ARG A 164 -8.02 14.64 16.86
N LEU A 165 -7.53 13.70 16.05
CA LEU A 165 -6.52 13.99 15.03
C LEU A 165 -7.18 14.58 13.77
N PHE A 166 -8.26 13.96 13.28
CA PHE A 166 -8.95 14.36 12.04
C PHE A 166 -10.46 14.05 12.10
N GLU A 167 -11.24 14.94 12.70
CA GLU A 167 -12.67 14.71 12.98
C GLU A 167 -13.53 14.49 11.72
N ARG A 168 -13.26 15.24 10.66
CA ARG A 168 -14.08 15.22 9.43
C ARG A 168 -14.07 13.86 8.71
N HIS A 169 -12.92 13.18 8.70
CA HIS A 169 -12.72 11.97 7.90
C HIS A 169 -12.55 10.71 8.77
N SER A 170 -11.92 10.83 9.94
CA SER A 170 -11.70 9.73 10.88
C SER A 170 -11.87 10.17 12.34
N PRO A 171 -13.12 10.28 12.83
CA PRO A 171 -13.42 10.83 14.16
C PRO A 171 -12.90 10.00 15.33
N LYS A 172 -12.39 8.79 15.06
CA LYS A 172 -11.86 7.89 16.09
C LYS A 172 -10.36 8.06 16.32
N LYS A 173 -9.61 8.64 15.37
CA LYS A 173 -8.17 8.86 15.53
C LYS A 173 -7.89 9.99 16.50
N SER A 174 -6.87 9.81 17.34
CA SER A 174 -6.43 10.77 18.34
C SER A 174 -4.94 11.05 18.25
N TRP A 175 -4.51 12.22 18.73
CA TRP A 175 -3.10 12.59 18.83
C TRP A 175 -2.36 11.70 19.83
N GLU A 176 -3.01 11.29 20.91
CA GLU A 176 -2.43 10.36 21.89
C GLU A 176 -2.23 8.96 21.28
N GLY A 177 -3.16 8.53 20.41
CA GLY A 177 -2.98 7.32 19.61
C GLY A 177 -1.77 7.45 18.68
N PHE A 178 -1.68 8.54 17.92
CA PHE A 178 -0.52 8.77 17.03
C PHE A 178 0.82 8.72 17.80
N ALA A 179 0.91 9.39 18.95
CA ALA A 179 2.11 9.36 19.78
C ALA A 179 2.41 7.95 20.33
N GLY A 180 1.38 7.19 20.71
CA GLY A 180 1.52 5.80 21.13
C GLY A 180 2.01 4.87 20.02
N GLY A 181 1.49 5.03 18.79
CA GLY A 181 1.96 4.31 17.61
C GLY A 181 3.41 4.66 17.26
N MET A 182 3.79 5.94 17.39
CA MET A 182 5.19 6.37 17.24
C MET A 182 6.10 5.67 18.25
N PHE A 183 5.72 5.66 19.53
CA PHE A 183 6.50 5.01 20.58
C PHE A 183 6.68 3.50 20.34
N THR A 184 5.59 2.78 20.04
CA THR A 184 5.67 1.32 19.80
C THR A 184 6.44 0.99 18.53
N SER A 185 6.30 1.78 17.47
CA SER A 185 7.07 1.59 16.24
C SER A 185 8.56 1.88 16.45
N LEU A 186 8.93 2.90 17.22
CA LEU A 186 10.33 3.15 17.56
C LEU A 186 10.93 2.03 18.42
N LEU A 187 10.16 1.49 19.37
CA LEU A 187 10.58 0.33 20.15
C LEU A 187 10.79 -0.90 19.25
N ALA A 188 9.89 -1.14 18.30
CA ALA A 188 10.05 -2.21 17.32
C ALA A 188 11.28 -2.00 16.43
N ALA A 189 11.55 -0.77 15.98
CA ALA A 189 12.77 -0.44 15.23
C ALA A 189 14.05 -0.69 16.05
N PHE A 190 14.06 -0.37 17.34
CA PHE A 190 15.17 -0.71 18.22
C PHE A 190 15.40 -2.22 18.29
N ILE A 191 14.34 -3.02 18.46
CA ILE A 191 14.45 -4.48 18.47
C ILE A 191 14.96 -4.99 17.12
N ILE A 192 14.41 -4.50 16.01
CA ILE A 192 14.83 -4.88 14.65
C ILE A 192 16.32 -4.59 14.44
N SER A 193 16.83 -3.44 14.90
CA SER A 193 18.24 -3.07 14.75
C SER A 193 19.23 -4.01 15.45
N ILE A 194 18.77 -4.84 16.38
CA ILE A 194 19.61 -5.86 17.04
C ILE A 194 19.79 -7.09 16.13
N TYR A 195 18.82 -7.36 15.26
CA TYR A 195 18.82 -8.53 14.38
C TYR A 195 19.22 -8.21 12.94
N PHE A 196 18.94 -6.99 12.47
CA PHE A 196 19.18 -6.51 11.11
C PHE A 196 20.20 -5.36 11.14
N ASP A 197 21.38 -5.61 10.59
CA ASP A 197 22.56 -4.74 10.65
C ASP A 197 22.78 -3.89 9.39
N GLU A 198 21.86 -3.96 8.42
CA GLU A 198 21.98 -3.20 7.15
C GLU A 198 21.79 -1.69 7.34
N LEU A 199 21.09 -1.29 8.41
CA LEU A 199 20.90 0.11 8.79
C LEU A 199 21.37 0.34 10.22
N SER A 200 21.96 1.51 10.46
CA SER A 200 22.22 2.00 11.81
C SER A 200 20.90 2.22 12.57
N LEU A 201 20.97 2.22 13.91
CA LEU A 201 19.81 2.46 14.77
C LEU A 201 19.05 3.75 14.41
N ILE A 202 19.77 4.84 14.12
CA ILE A 202 19.18 6.13 13.75
C ILE A 202 18.40 6.01 12.43
N GLN A 203 18.91 5.21 11.50
CA GLN A 203 18.26 4.99 10.21
C GLN A 203 17.00 4.12 10.36
N TRP A 204 17.03 3.08 11.22
CA TRP A 204 15.82 2.33 11.58
C TRP A 204 14.75 3.22 12.23
N PHE A 205 15.14 4.15 13.10
CA PHE A 205 14.22 5.15 13.65
C PHE A 205 13.66 6.08 12.58
N GLY A 206 14.47 6.51 11.61
CA GLY A 206 14.02 7.30 10.46
C GLY A 206 12.91 6.59 9.68
N MET A 207 13.12 5.31 9.36
CA MET A 207 12.11 4.48 8.69
C MET A 207 10.82 4.35 9.51
N ALA A 208 10.92 4.12 10.82
CA ALA A 208 9.77 4.04 11.72
C ALA A 208 8.94 5.34 11.74
N VAL A 209 9.61 6.50 11.83
CA VAL A 209 8.94 7.81 11.81
C VAL A 209 8.19 8.03 10.50
N ILE A 210 8.80 7.67 9.37
CA ILE A 210 8.15 7.77 8.05
C ILE A 210 6.92 6.85 7.99
N ILE A 211 7.05 5.60 8.42
CA ILE A 211 5.94 4.63 8.41
C ILE A 211 4.78 5.11 9.26
N VAL A 212 5.03 5.59 10.48
CA VAL A 212 3.97 6.06 11.39
C VAL A 212 3.25 7.29 10.81
N THR A 213 4.02 8.26 10.31
CA THR A 213 3.47 9.51 9.76
C THR A 213 2.71 9.27 8.46
N ALA A 214 3.37 8.67 7.47
CA ALA A 214 2.79 8.39 6.17
C ALA A 214 1.68 7.33 6.25
N GLY A 215 1.83 6.33 7.11
CA GLY A 215 0.80 5.31 7.36
C GLY A 215 -0.48 5.92 7.94
N THR A 216 -0.34 6.85 8.88
CA THR A 216 -1.49 7.58 9.42
C THR A 216 -2.18 8.42 8.35
N LEU A 217 -1.41 9.09 7.49
CA LEU A 217 -1.94 9.87 6.37
C LEU A 217 -2.57 8.99 5.27
N GLY A 218 -2.05 7.79 5.06
CA GLY A 218 -2.57 6.82 4.10
C GLY A 218 -3.98 6.36 4.46
N ASP A 219 -4.19 5.92 5.71
CA ASP A 219 -5.52 5.57 6.23
C ASP A 219 -6.47 6.78 6.20
N LEU A 220 -5.99 7.99 6.51
CA LEU A 220 -6.82 9.20 6.37
C LEU A 220 -7.24 9.48 4.92
N SER A 221 -6.35 9.22 3.97
CA SER A 221 -6.60 9.40 2.54
C SER A 221 -7.60 8.37 2.00
N GLU A 222 -7.47 7.11 2.41
CA GLU A 222 -8.42 6.06 2.07
C GLU A 222 -9.79 6.30 2.75
N SER A 223 -9.78 6.70 4.01
CA SER A 223 -10.99 7.14 4.72
C SER A 223 -11.68 8.30 3.99
N MET A 224 -10.92 9.29 3.51
CA MET A 224 -11.46 10.40 2.71
C MET A 224 -12.13 9.91 1.42
N LEU A 225 -11.49 8.99 0.70
CA LEU A 225 -12.07 8.36 -0.50
C LEU A 225 -13.42 7.69 -0.16
N LYS A 226 -13.46 6.83 0.85
CA LYS A 226 -14.68 6.11 1.27
C LYS A 226 -15.81 7.07 1.65
N ARG A 227 -15.50 8.13 2.41
CA ARG A 227 -16.48 9.16 2.79
C ARG A 227 -17.00 9.97 1.61
N SER A 228 -16.16 10.27 0.62
CA SER A 228 -16.61 10.97 -0.60
C SER A 228 -17.63 10.16 -1.41
N LEU A 229 -17.61 8.84 -1.26
CA LEU A 229 -18.51 7.89 -1.93
C LEU A 229 -19.66 7.44 -1.03
N SER A 230 -19.81 8.03 0.16
CA SER A 230 -20.82 7.66 1.17
C SER A 230 -20.75 6.18 1.61
N THR A 231 -19.58 5.54 1.48
CA THR A 231 -19.33 4.17 1.93
C THR A 231 -18.39 4.16 3.13
N LYS A 232 -18.32 3.01 3.83
CA LYS A 232 -17.45 2.84 5.01
C LYS A 232 -16.29 1.87 4.77
N ASP A 233 -16.54 0.79 4.04
CA ASP A 233 -15.57 -0.26 3.73
C ASP A 233 -15.30 -0.23 2.22
N SER A 234 -14.07 -0.49 1.79
CA SER A 234 -13.69 -0.45 0.36
C SER A 234 -14.25 -1.64 -0.43
N GLY A 235 -14.54 -2.75 0.24
CA GLY A 235 -15.21 -3.90 -0.34
C GLY A 235 -15.52 -5.00 0.67
N SER A 236 -15.80 -6.19 0.15
CA SER A 236 -16.24 -7.36 0.95
C SER A 236 -15.45 -8.63 0.60
N LEU A 237 -14.28 -8.49 -0.01
CA LEU A 237 -13.46 -9.61 -0.49
C LEU A 237 -13.00 -10.51 0.66
N LEU A 238 -12.73 -9.93 1.84
CA LEU A 238 -12.35 -10.66 3.05
C LEU A 238 -13.56 -10.80 3.99
N PRO A 239 -14.16 -12.00 4.13
CA PRO A 239 -15.37 -12.20 4.93
C PRO A 239 -15.21 -11.71 6.37
N GLY A 240 -15.93 -10.64 6.71
CA GLY A 240 -15.92 -10.03 8.03
C GLY A 240 -14.71 -9.13 8.33
N HIS A 241 -13.83 -8.87 7.36
CA HIS A 241 -12.65 -8.00 7.47
C HIS A 241 -12.68 -6.79 6.53
N GLY A 242 -13.77 -6.57 5.77
CA GLY A 242 -13.86 -5.45 4.84
C GLY A 242 -13.09 -5.73 3.55
N GLY A 243 -12.53 -4.67 2.98
CA GLY A 243 -11.74 -4.76 1.76
C GLY A 243 -10.29 -5.17 1.98
N LEU A 244 -9.63 -5.56 0.90
CA LEU A 244 -8.19 -5.77 0.83
C LEU A 244 -7.47 -4.41 0.91
N LEU A 245 -8.00 -3.39 0.23
CA LEU A 245 -7.48 -2.02 0.26
C LEU A 245 -7.48 -1.44 1.68
N ASP A 246 -8.53 -1.73 2.48
CA ASP A 246 -8.65 -1.33 3.89
C ASP A 246 -7.53 -1.90 4.79
N ARG A 247 -6.75 -2.88 4.31
CA ARG A 247 -5.66 -3.54 5.06
C ARG A 247 -4.28 -3.02 4.72
N PHE A 248 -4.17 -2.23 3.67
CA PHE A 248 -2.92 -1.66 3.17
C PHE A 248 -2.99 -0.15 3.04
N ASP A 249 -4.04 0.49 3.53
CA ASP A 249 -4.28 1.93 3.50
C ASP A 249 -3.08 2.74 4.01
N GLY A 250 -2.47 2.35 5.13
CA GLY A 250 -1.23 2.96 5.63
C GLY A 250 -0.01 2.68 4.74
N LEU A 251 0.06 1.48 4.16
CA LEU A 251 1.15 1.13 3.24
C LEU A 251 1.14 2.01 1.98
N LEU A 252 -0.05 2.42 1.49
CA LEU A 252 -0.18 3.16 0.23
C LEU A 252 0.65 4.44 0.18
N LEU A 253 0.77 5.19 1.29
CA LEU A 253 1.62 6.39 1.34
C LEU A 253 2.98 6.13 1.97
N ALA A 254 3.10 5.15 2.86
CA ALA A 254 4.38 4.83 3.51
C ALA A 254 5.37 4.18 2.55
N ALA A 255 4.94 3.27 1.67
CA ALA A 255 5.84 2.50 0.81
C ALA A 255 6.68 3.35 -0.16
N PRO A 256 6.12 4.32 -0.92
CA PRO A 256 6.92 5.20 -1.77
C PRO A 256 7.95 6.01 -0.97
N LEU A 257 7.56 6.56 0.18
CA LEU A 257 8.43 7.40 1.00
C LEU A 257 9.56 6.59 1.65
N VAL A 258 9.26 5.38 2.12
CA VAL A 258 10.28 4.48 2.67
C VAL A 258 11.25 4.02 1.58
N PHE A 259 10.76 3.69 0.38
CA PHE A 259 11.66 3.33 -0.71
C PHE A 259 12.63 4.47 -1.04
N VAL A 260 12.13 5.70 -1.17
CA VAL A 260 12.97 6.90 -1.39
C VAL A 260 13.96 7.07 -0.24
N TYR A 261 13.51 6.94 1.01
CA TYR A 261 14.37 7.02 2.18
C TYR A 261 15.51 6.01 2.16
N LEU A 262 15.23 4.74 1.87
CA LEU A 262 16.25 3.68 1.79
C LEU A 262 17.27 3.97 0.68
N GLN A 263 16.82 4.47 -0.47
CA GLN A 263 17.73 4.87 -1.56
C GLN A 263 18.69 5.99 -1.12
N PHE A 264 18.20 7.01 -0.40
CA PHE A 264 19.06 8.07 0.13
C PHE A 264 20.05 7.55 1.16
N VAL A 265 19.57 6.75 2.12
CA VAL A 265 20.37 6.30 3.26
C VAL A 265 21.44 5.27 2.90
N GLN A 266 21.27 4.53 1.79
CA GLN A 266 22.31 3.64 1.31
C GLN A 266 23.30 4.29 0.35
N THR A 267 22.89 5.36 -0.34
CA THR A 267 23.77 6.06 -1.28
C THR A 267 24.77 6.97 -0.57
N PHE A 268 24.45 7.44 0.65
CA PHE A 268 25.22 8.40 1.43
C PHE A 268 25.57 7.85 2.81
#